data_AF-A0A832VCF6-F1
#
_entry.id   AF-A0A832VCF6-F1
#
_cell.length_a   1.000
_cell.length_b   1.000
_cell.length_c   1.000
_cell.angle_alpha   90.00
_cell.angle_beta   90.00
_cell.angle_gamma   90.00
#
_symmetry.space_group_name_H-M   'P 1'
#
loop_
_entity.id
_entity.type
_entity.pdbx_description
1 polymer ?
#
loop_
_entity_poly.entity_id
_entity_poly.type
_entity_poly.pdbx_seq_one_letter_code
_entity_poly.pdbx_strand_id
1 'polypeptide(L)' 'MDVRKTSEEKYTDDELLAILIEFNAKQKRLPQRREFTRNSDYPSSTTYQIRFGSWNEALKKAGLRPKE' A
#
# COMPACT_ATOMS: atom_id res chain seq x y z
N MET A 1 7.46 26.84 1.72
CA MET A 1 7.89 25.72 2.58
C MET A 1 6.99 24.55 2.22
N ASP A 2 7.48 23.70 1.33
CA ASP A 2 6.80 22.49 0.89
C ASP A 2 6.39 21.66 2.10
N VAL A 3 5.09 21.66 2.36
CA VAL A 3 4.48 20.73 3.29
C VAL A 3 4.71 19.36 2.68
N ARG A 4 5.79 18.71 3.07
CA ARG A 4 5.95 17.26 2.91
C ARG A 4 4.85 16.64 3.76
N LYS A 5 3.62 16.62 3.24
CA LYS A 5 2.51 15.82 3.73
C LYS A 5 3.05 14.40 3.68
N THR A 6 3.50 13.91 4.83
CA THR A 6 3.79 12.51 5.02
C THR A 6 2.55 11.75 4.57
N SER A 7 2.71 10.82 3.63
CA SER A 7 1.63 10.06 2.99
C SER A 7 0.78 9.24 3.97
N GLU A 8 1.05 9.33 5.28
CA GLU A 8 0.32 8.66 6.36
C GLU A 8 -1.05 9.29 6.68
N GLU A 9 -1.27 10.58 6.36
CA GLU A 9 -2.55 11.27 6.64
C GLU A 9 -3.38 11.59 5.37
N LYS A 10 -2.90 11.16 4.20
CA LYS A 10 -3.54 11.48 2.91
C LYS A 10 -4.54 10.43 2.43
N TYR A 11 -4.45 9.19 2.93
CA TYR A 11 -5.22 8.07 2.41
C TYR A 11 -6.11 7.48 3.49
N THR A 12 -7.36 7.22 3.11
CA THR A 12 -8.27 6.40 3.92
C THR A 12 -7.90 4.91 3.80
N ASP A 13 -8.43 4.07 4.71
CA ASP A 13 -8.21 2.63 4.65
C ASP A 13 -8.68 2.05 3.30
N ASP A 14 -9.81 2.52 2.77
CA ASP A 14 -10.32 2.09 1.47
C ASP A 14 -9.38 2.49 0.31
N GLU A 15 -8.88 3.73 0.32
CA GLU A 15 -7.93 4.19 -0.70
C GLU A 15 -6.62 3.41 -0.68
N LEU A 16 -6.11 3.06 0.51
CA LEU A 16 -4.94 2.21 0.63
C LEU A 16 -5.17 0.85 -0.06
N LEU A 17 -6.33 0.23 0.16
CA LEU A 17 -6.68 -1.03 -0.49
C LEU A 17 -6.86 -0.84 -2.00
N ALA A 18 -7.51 0.24 -2.44
CA ALA A 18 -7.68 0.58 -3.84
C ALA A 18 -6.34 0.71 -4.56
N ILE A 19 -5.36 1.39 -3.95
CA ILE A 19 -4.00 1.52 -4.51
C ILE A 19 -3.35 0.15 -4.73
N LEU A 20 -3.50 -0.79 -3.79
CA LEU A 20 -2.98 -2.14 -3.96
C LEU A 20 -3.66 -2.89 -5.13
N ILE A 21 -4.99 -2.76 -5.25
CA ILE A 21 -5.78 -3.35 -6.32
C ILE A 21 -5.38 -2.77 -7.67
N GLU A 22 -5.31 -1.44 -7.78
CA GLU A 22 -4.92 -0.73 -8.99
C GLU A 22 -3.49 -1.08 -9.41
N PHE A 23 -2.56 -1.15 -8.45
CA PHE A 23 -1.20 -1.58 -8.73
C PHE A 23 -1.17 -3.00 -9.31
N ASN A 24 -1.92 -3.92 -8.70
CA ASN A 24 -2.02 -5.29 -9.18
C ASN A 24 -2.67 -5.37 -10.57
N ALA A 25 -3.72 -4.59 -10.83
CA ALA A 25 -4.37 -4.52 -12.14
C ALA A 25 -3.44 -3.96 -13.22
N LYS A 26 -2.69 -2.91 -12.90
CA LYS A 26 -1.76 -2.22 -13.81
C LYS A 26 -0.52 -3.05 -14.12
N GLN A 27 0.08 -3.65 -13.10
CA GLN A 27 1.35 -4.38 -13.21
C GLN A 27 1.15 -5.88 -13.44
N LYS A 28 -0.08 -6.39 -13.34
CA LYS A 28 -0.45 -7.82 -13.37
C LYS A 28 0.40 -8.67 -12.43
N ARG A 29 0.87 -8.08 -11.32
CA ARG A 29 1.70 -8.71 -10.29
C ARG A 29 1.35 -8.14 -8.92
N LEU A 30 1.65 -8.92 -7.90
CA LEU A 30 1.46 -8.50 -6.52
C LEU A 30 2.37 -7.32 -6.17
N PRO A 31 1.83 -6.28 -5.51
CA PRO A 31 2.63 -5.21 -4.95
C PRO A 31 3.59 -5.77 -3.90
N GLN A 32 4.88 -5.43 -4.05
CA GLN A 32 5.91 -5.84 -3.11
C GLN A 32 6.19 -4.74 -2.10
N ARG A 33 6.28 -5.15 -0.83
CA ARG A 33 6.60 -4.27 0.30
C ARG A 33 7.78 -3.33 0.00
N ARG A 34 8.85 -3.87 -0.58
CA ARG A 34 10.09 -3.13 -0.85
C ARG A 34 9.92 -2.01 -1.87
N GLU A 35 9.01 -2.16 -2.84
CA GLU A 35 8.74 -1.11 -3.83
C GLU A 35 7.96 0.04 -3.23
N PHE A 36 6.99 -0.25 -2.38
CA PHE A 36 6.20 0.76 -1.67
C PHE A 36 7.02 1.46 -0.58
N THR A 37 8.02 0.80 0.02
CA THR A 37 8.95 1.47 0.94
C THR A 37 9.97 2.34 0.22
N ARG A 38 10.45 1.92 -0.96
CA ARG A 38 11.51 2.63 -1.68
C ARG A 38 10.98 3.75 -2.58
N ASN A 39 9.70 3.70 -2.94
CA ASN A 39 9.08 4.68 -3.81
C ASN A 39 8.24 5.69 -3.03
N SER A 40 8.64 6.96 -3.08
CA SER A 40 7.92 8.07 -2.44
C SER A 40 6.57 8.40 -3.11
N ASP A 41 6.33 7.91 -4.33
CA ASP A 41 5.05 8.10 -5.04
C ASP A 41 3.91 7.26 -4.44
N TYR A 42 4.24 6.20 -3.71
CA TYR A 42 3.25 5.31 -3.08
C TYR A 42 3.28 5.44 -1.55
N PRO A 43 2.16 5.18 -0.87
CA PRO A 43 2.13 5.07 0.58
C PRO A 43 3.11 3.99 1.06
N SER A 44 3.87 4.32 2.10
CA SER A 44 4.88 3.42 2.66
C SER A 44 4.24 2.12 3.14
N SER A 45 4.94 1.00 2.96
CA SER A 45 4.46 -0.28 3.50
C SER A 45 4.23 -0.26 5.01
N THR A 46 4.89 0.66 5.73
CA THR A 46 4.67 0.89 7.16
C THR A 46 3.27 1.39 7.44
N THR A 47 2.71 2.28 6.61
CA THR A 47 1.34 2.78 6.75
C THR A 47 0.33 1.64 6.71
N TYR A 48 0.50 0.70 5.78
CA TYR A 48 -0.34 -0.50 5.69
C TYR A 48 -0.21 -1.41 6.92
N GLN A 49 1.00 -1.59 7.43
CA GLN A 49 1.21 -2.38 8.66
C GLN A 49 0.53 -1.73 9.87
N ILE A 50 0.62 -0.41 10.02
CA ILE A 50 0.00 0.31 11.13
C ILE A 50 -1.53 0.25 11.05
N ARG A 51 -2.10 0.44 9.86
CA ARG A 51 -3.56 0.46 9.64
C ARG A 51 -4.21 -0.92 9.65
N PHE A 52 -3.56 -1.90 9.04
CA PHE A 52 -4.14 -3.24 8.81
C PHE A 52 -3.46 -4.35 9.61
N GLY A 53 -2.50 -4.03 10.48
CA GLY A 53 -1.72 -4.99 11.26
C GLY A 53 -0.49 -5.52 10.51
N SER A 54 -0.64 -5.88 9.23
CA SER A 54 0.50 -6.28 8.40
C SER A 54 0.30 -6.00 6.91
N TRP A 55 1.40 -5.99 6.15
CA TRP A 55 1.37 -5.88 4.69
C TRP A 55 0.54 -7.02 4.06
N ASN A 56 0.72 -8.26 4.54
CA ASN A 56 -0.02 -9.40 4.03
C ASN A 56 -1.50 -9.33 4.36
N GLU A 57 -1.87 -8.78 5.52
CA GLU A 57 -3.29 -8.54 5.84
C GLU A 57 -3.90 -7.44 4.97
N ALA A 58 -3.16 -6.37 4.69
CA ALA A 58 -3.59 -5.35 3.74
C ALA A 58 -3.83 -5.95 2.34
N LEU A 59 -2.91 -6.80 1.85
CA LEU A 59 -3.09 -7.52 0.59
C LEU A 59 -4.35 -8.40 0.62
N LYS A 60 -4.54 -9.19 1.69
CA LYS A 60 -5.72 -10.06 1.84
C LYS A 60 -7.02 -9.24 1.84
N LYS A 61 -7.07 -8.11 2.54
CA LYS A 61 -8.21 -7.18 2.53
C LYS A 61 -8.45 -6.57 1.16
N ALA A 62 -7.38 -6.32 0.40
CA ALA A 62 -7.45 -5.88 -0.99
C ALA A 62 -7.84 -7.01 -1.98
N GLY A 63 -8.17 -8.22 -1.49
CA GLY A 63 -8.47 -9.38 -2.33
C GLY A 63 -7.25 -9.98 -3.04
N LEU A 64 -6.05 -9.54 -2.68
CA LEU A 64 -4.79 -10.02 -3.22
C LEU A 64 -4.26 -11.17 -2.36
N ARG A 65 -3.88 -12.27 -3.01
CA ARG A 65 -3.29 -13.43 -2.32
C ARG A 65 -1.77 -13.35 -2.42
N PRO A 66 -1.04 -13.00 -1.35
CA PRO A 66 0.41 -13.12 -1.36
C PRO A 66 0.77 -14.59 -1.62
N LYS A 67 1.76 -14.81 -2.49
CA LYS A 67 2.30 -16.15 -2.71
C LYS A 67 3.11 -16.51 -1.46
N GLU A 68 2.78 -17.65 -0.86
CA GLU A 68 3.43 -18.19 0.34
C GLU A 68 4.92 -18.47 0.09
#